data_AF-A0A7K5H3G5-F1
#
_entry.id   AF-A0A7K5H3G5-F1
#
_cell.length_a   1.000
_cell.length_b   1.000
_cell.length_c   1.000
_cell.angle_alpha   90.00
_cell.angle_beta   90.00
_cell.angle_gamma   90.00
#
_symmetry.space_group_name_H-M   'P 1'
#
loop_
_entity.id
_entity.type
_entity.pdbx_description
1 polymer ?
#
loop_
_entity_poly.entity_id
_entity_poly.type
_entity_poly.pdbx_seq_one_letter_code
_entity_poly.pdbx_strand_id
1 'polypeptide(L)' 'LAVIQHWRACIAQLGIPQQIKTDNGAAYTGEKVKRFCATWGINLVHGIPYNSTGQAIVEWVHQT' A
#
# COMPACT_ATOMS: atom_id res chain seq x y z
N LEU A 1 -0.04 -11.26 4.91
CA LEU A 1 0.63 -10.99 6.21
C LEU A 1 1.95 -10.26 6.01
N ALA A 2 2.78 -10.66 5.03
CA ALA A 2 4.03 -9.96 4.69
C ALA A 2 3.86 -8.45 4.43
N VAL A 3 2.83 -8.03 3.67
CA VAL A 3 2.54 -6.60 3.39
C VAL A 3 2.32 -5.78 4.67
N ILE A 4 1.49 -6.28 5.60
CA ILE A 4 1.19 -5.56 6.84
C ILE A 4 2.44 -5.45 7.71
N GLN A 5 3.27 -6.50 7.77
CA GLN A 5 4.53 -6.48 8.52
C GLN A 5 5.52 -5.46 7.93
N HIS A 6 5.64 -5.43 6.60
CA HIS A 6 6.45 -4.44 5.90
C HIS A 6 5.97 -3.01 6.16
N TRP A 7 4.65 -2.76 6.05
CA TRP A 7 4.08 -1.44 6.33
C TRP A 7 4.27 -1.00 7.78
N ARG A 8 4.16 -1.92 8.75
CA ARG A 8 4.44 -1.59 10.16
C ARG A 8 5.89 -1.14 10.36
N ALA A 9 6.85 -1.77 9.68
CA ALA A 9 8.24 -1.35 9.74
C ALA A 9 8.44 0.06 9.14
N CYS A 10 7.84 0.34 7.97
CA CYS A 10 7.89 1.66 7.35
C CYS A 10 7.21 2.73 8.21
N ILE A 11 6.03 2.44 8.77
CA ILE A 11 5.29 3.36 9.65
C ILE A 11 6.09 3.68 10.91
N ALA A 12 6.80 2.69 11.48
CA ALA A 12 7.65 2.92 12.64
C ALA A 12 8.83 3.86 12.34
N GLN A 13 9.30 3.90 11.09
CA GLN A 13 10.43 4.74 10.66
C GLN A 13 9.99 6.12 10.14
N LEU A 14 8.87 6.19 9.43
CA LEU A 14 8.43 7.37 8.68
C LEU A 14 7.19 8.06 9.28
N GLY A 15 6.54 7.42 10.25
CA GLY A 15 5.25 7.86 10.79
C GLY A 15 4.05 7.28 10.05
N ILE A 16 2.85 7.59 10.54
CA ILE A 16 1.59 7.07 9.99
C ILE A 16 1.20 7.88 8.75
N PRO A 17 1.13 7.27 7.56
CA PRO A 17 0.73 7.97 6.35
C PRO A 17 -0.77 8.22 6.33
N GLN A 18 -1.19 9.34 5.74
CA GLN A 18 -2.62 9.65 5.54
C GLN A 18 -3.25 8.78 4.44
N GLN A 19 -2.46 8.35 3.45
CA GLN A 19 -2.92 7.56 2.31
C GLN A 19 -1.85 6.54 1.88
N ILE A 20 -2.29 5.35 1.48
CA ILE A 20 -1.45 4.34 0.81
C ILE A 20 -2.12 4.00 -0.51
N LYS A 21 -1.37 4.12 -1.60
CA LYS A 21 -1.82 3.73 -2.94
C LYS A 21 -1.16 2.41 -3.34
N THR A 22 -1.95 1.39 -3.64
CA THR A 22 -1.45 0.06 -4.06
C THR A 22 -2.09 -0.36 -5.36
N ASP A 23 -1.48 -1.32 -6.06
CA ASP A 23 -2.19 -2.01 -7.15
C ASP A 23 -3.33 -2.88 -6.58
N ASN A 24 -4.19 -3.38 -7.49
CA ASN A 24 -5.39 -4.15 -7.13
C ASN A 24 -5.10 -5.65 -6.87
N GLY A 25 -3.84 -6.01 -6.67
CA GLY A 25 -3.38 -7.38 -6.44
C GLY A 25 -3.97 -8.01 -5.19
N ALA A 26 -4.12 -9.33 -5.20
CA ALA A 26 -4.72 -10.13 -4.12
C ALA A 26 -4.06 -9.90 -2.74
N ALA A 27 -2.81 -9.46 -2.72
CA ALA A 27 -2.08 -9.12 -1.50
C ALA A 27 -2.65 -7.88 -0.76
N TYR A 28 -3.25 -6.93 -1.50
CA TYR A 28 -3.73 -5.64 -1.00
C TYR A 28 -5.26 -5.53 -0.92
N THR A 29 -5.99 -6.44 -1.58
CA THR A 29 -7.45 -6.50 -1.54
C THR A 29 -8.01 -7.32 -0.38
N GLY A 30 -7.14 -8.05 0.34
CA GLY A 30 -7.52 -8.89 1.47
C GLY A 30 -8.10 -8.11 2.65
N GLU A 31 -9.09 -8.71 3.34
CA GLU A 31 -9.82 -8.09 4.44
C GLU A 31 -8.91 -7.64 5.60
N LYS A 32 -7.84 -8.39 5.88
CA LYS A 32 -6.85 -8.04 6.91
C LYS A 32 -6.16 -6.70 6.63
N VAL A 33 -5.88 -6.40 5.36
CA VAL A 33 -5.25 -5.13 4.94
C VAL A 33 -6.25 -3.98 5.09
N LYS A 34 -7.51 -4.19 4.70
CA LYS A 34 -8.57 -3.20 4.89
C LYS A 34 -8.79 -2.87 6.37
N ARG A 35 -8.87 -3.89 7.23
CA ARG A 35 -9.01 -3.71 8.69
C ARG A 35 -7.79 -3.00 9.30
N PHE A 36 -6.58 -3.33 8.84
CA PHE A 36 -5.37 -2.63 9.25
C PHE A 36 -5.46 -1.15 8.88
N CYS A 37 -5.69 -0.79 7.62
CA CYS A 37 -5.79 0.61 7.21
C CYS A 37 -6.88 1.37 7.99
N ALA A 38 -8.05 0.75 8.22
CA ALA A 38 -9.13 1.35 9.00
C ALA A 38 -8.74 1.61 10.47
N THR A 39 -8.01 0.70 11.10
CA THR A 39 -7.55 0.84 12.50
C THR A 39 -6.56 2.00 12.66
N TRP A 40 -5.75 2.24 11.64
CA TRP A 40 -4.71 3.27 11.66
C TRP A 40 -5.16 4.59 11.01
N GLY A 41 -6.42 4.70 10.56
CA GLY A 41 -6.94 5.90 9.88
C GLY A 41 -6.32 6.15 8.51
N ILE A 42 -5.78 5.12 7.87
CA ILE A 42 -5.07 5.22 6.60
C ILE A 42 -6.08 5.04 5.45
N ASN A 43 -6.10 5.98 4.51
CA ASN A 43 -6.90 5.84 3.31
C ASN A 43 -6.20 4.89 2.31
N LEU A 44 -6.77 3.71 2.07
CA LEU A 44 -6.24 2.76 1.07
C LEU A 44 -6.89 3.04 -0.29
N VAL A 45 -6.08 3.44 -1.25
CA VAL A 45 -6.51 3.72 -2.63
C VAL A 45 -5.95 2.65 -3.55
N HIS A 46 -6.83 1.92 -4.24
CA HIS A 46 -6.40 0.98 -5.27
C HIS A 46 -6.16 1.73 -6.58
N GLY A 47 -5.04 1.43 -7.23
CA GLY A 47 -4.74 1.87 -8.58
C GLY A 47 -5.77 1.31 -9.56
N ILE A 48 -6.02 2.06 -10.63
CA ILE A 48 -6.86 1.61 -11.73
C ILE A 48 -6.19 0.38 -12.36
N PRO A 49 -6.91 -0.74 -12.56
CA PRO A 49 -6.34 -1.86 -13.30
C PRO A 49 -5.85 -1.37 -14.67
N TYR A 50 -4.61 -1.72 -15.02
CA TYR A 50 -3.94 -1.40 -16.30
C TYR A 50 -3.58 0.08 -16.57
N ASN A 51 -3.62 0.98 -15.57
CA ASN A 51 -3.16 2.37 -15.75
C ASN A 51 -1.80 2.60 -15.07
N SER A 52 -0.71 2.17 -15.72
CA SER A 52 0.67 2.28 -15.23
C SER A 52 1.15 3.72 -14.98
N THR A 53 0.48 4.74 -15.55
CA THR A 53 0.86 6.15 -15.37
C THR A 53 0.80 6.60 -13.91
N GLY A 54 -0.04 5.98 -13.08
CA GLY A 54 -0.20 6.32 -11.66
C GLY A 54 0.63 5.47 -10.68
N GLN A 55 1.49 4.58 -11.19
CA GLN A 55 2.35 3.65 -10.44
C GLN A 55 3.84 3.79 -10.78
N ALA A 56 4.21 4.71 -11.67
CA ALA A 56 5.57 4.88 -12.17
C ALA A 56 6.64 5.01 -11.07
N ILE A 57 6.31 5.60 -9.90
CA ILE A 57 7.25 5.72 -8.78
C ILE A 57 7.58 4.34 -8.17
N VAL A 58 6.58 3.48 -8.00
CA VAL A 58 6.79 2.11 -7.49
C VAL A 58 7.52 1.25 -8.51
N GLU A 59 7.21 1.41 -9.80
CA GLU A 59 7.91 0.68 -10.87
C GLU A 59 9.38 1.11 -10.99
N TRP A 60 9.69 2.40 -10.78
CA TRP A 60 11.08 2.89 -10.81
C TRP A 60 11.94 2.34 -9.66
N VAL A 61 11.35 2.15 -8.47
CA VAL A 61 12.06 1.61 -7.29
C VAL A 61 12.40 0.11 -7.44
N HIS A 62 11.67 -0.64 -8.27
CA HIS A 62 11.97 -2.06 -8.53
C HIS A 62 13.04 -2.29 -9.62
N GLN A 63 13.55 -1.24 -10.28
CA GLN A 63 14.56 -1.36 -11.33
C GLN A 63 16.01 -1.16 -10.84
N THR A 64 16.27 -1.21 -9.54
CA THR A 64 17.64 -1.23 -8.97
C THR A 64 17.80 -2.44 -8.07
#